data_AF-A0A0U3R020-F1
#
_entry.id   AF-A0A0U3R020-F1
#
_cell.length_a   1.000
_cell.length_b   1.000
_cell.length_c   1.000
_cell.angle_alpha   90.00
_cell.angle_beta   90.00
_cell.angle_gamma   90.00
#
_symmetry.space_group_name_H-M   'P 1'
#
loop_
_entity.id
_entity.type
_entity.pdbx_description
1 polymer ?
#
loop_
_entity_poly.entity_id
_entity_poly.type
_entity_poly.pdbx_seq_one_letter_code
_entity_poly.pdbx_strand_id
1 'polypeptide(L)'
;MRAETIIYWIVSTLKPFRRNKIPPEKKMRGVELYLRGLGYLQTARILRISHVTVWEAVQKIAETVYKPKLLAVKKQRNFIAVDETVIKINGRKIPLGGY
;
A
#
# COMPACT_ATOMS: atom_id res chain seq x y z
N MET A 1 -3.03 -3.05 -19.20
CA MET A 1 -2.65 -1.78 -18.56
C MET A 1 -1.50 -2.06 -17.60
N ARG A 2 -0.34 -1.39 -17.75
CA ARG A 2 0.82 -1.61 -16.87
C ARG A 2 0.47 -1.08 -15.48
N ALA A 3 0.69 -1.86 -14.42
CA ALA A 3 0.39 -1.46 -13.03
C ALA A 3 1.05 -0.12 -12.64
N GLU A 4 2.16 0.22 -13.28
CA GLU A 4 2.86 1.51 -13.21
C GLU A 4 1.92 2.69 -13.49
N THR A 5 0.99 2.56 -14.44
CA THR A 5 0.07 3.64 -14.84
C THR A 5 -1.00 3.90 -13.77
N ILE A 6 -1.47 2.86 -13.07
CA ILE A 6 -2.53 2.97 -12.05
C ILE A 6 -1.98 3.61 -10.78
N ILE A 7 -0.81 3.14 -10.30
CA ILE A 7 -0.16 3.72 -9.12
C ILE A 7 0.21 5.18 -9.38
N TYR A 8 0.78 5.48 -10.55
CA TYR A 8 1.10 6.85 -10.93
C TYR A 8 -0.14 7.76 -10.91
N TRP A 9 -1.26 7.32 -11.49
CA TRP A 9 -2.52 8.05 -11.47
C TRP A 9 -3.00 8.32 -10.04
N ILE A 10 -3.11 7.28 -9.21
CA ILE A 10 -3.55 7.40 -7.80
C ILE A 10 -2.70 8.42 -7.04
N VAL A 11 -1.39 8.38 -7.20
CA VAL A 11 -0.49 9.29 -6.50
C VAL A 11 -0.56 10.71 -7.05
N SER A 12 -0.68 10.88 -8.38
CA SER A 12 -0.81 12.20 -9.01
C SER A 12 -2.13 12.90 -8.63
N THR A 13 -3.22 12.13 -8.51
CA THR A 13 -4.55 12.64 -8.17
C THR A 13 -4.65 12.95 -6.69
N LEU A 14 -4.14 12.06 -5.84
CA LEU A 14 -4.30 12.18 -4.39
C LEU A 14 -3.22 13.05 -3.72
N LYS A 15 -2.13 13.37 -4.44
CA LYS A 15 -0.97 14.14 -3.97
C LYS A 15 -0.61 13.86 -2.49
N PRO A 16 -0.37 12.58 -2.12
CA PRO A 16 -0.19 12.16 -0.74
C PRO A 16 1.09 12.72 -0.09
N PHE A 17 2.01 13.25 -0.88
CA PHE A 17 3.31 13.73 -0.44
C PHE A 17 3.41 15.26 -0.57
N ARG A 18 3.06 15.99 0.51
CA ARG A 18 3.10 17.47 0.54
C ARG A 18 4.49 18.09 0.79
N ARG A 19 5.41 17.38 1.47
CA ARG A 19 6.78 17.83 1.77
C ARG A 19 7.77 16.71 1.51
N ASN A 20 8.76 16.97 0.65
CA ASN A 20 9.65 15.93 0.14
C ASN A 20 11.12 16.36 0.17
N LYS A 21 11.88 15.89 1.18
CA LYS A 21 13.35 15.80 1.13
C LYS A 21 13.82 14.75 0.10
N ILE A 22 12.95 13.79 -0.21
CA ILE A 22 13.20 12.69 -1.16
C ILE A 22 12.16 12.80 -2.28
N PRO A 23 12.57 12.69 -3.56
CA PRO A 23 11.67 12.82 -4.70
C PRO A 23 10.45 11.88 -4.61
N PRO A 24 9.25 12.35 -4.97
CA PRO A 24 8.02 11.55 -4.89
C PRO A 24 8.10 10.27 -5.74
N GLU A 25 8.78 10.28 -6.88
CA GLU A 25 8.99 9.12 -7.76
C GLU A 25 9.71 8.01 -7.00
N LYS A 26 10.72 8.39 -6.20
CA LYS A 26 11.51 7.46 -5.39
C LYS A 26 10.67 6.87 -4.26
N LYS A 27 9.75 7.64 -3.69
CA LYS A 27 8.76 7.15 -2.71
C LYS A 27 7.77 6.19 -3.35
N MET A 28 7.26 6.51 -4.55
CA MET A 28 6.36 5.63 -5.30
C MET A 28 7.02 4.30 -5.64
N ARG A 29 8.28 4.32 -6.11
CA ARG A 29 9.04 3.09 -6.35
C ARG A 29 9.21 2.26 -5.09
N GLY A 30 9.36 2.91 -3.93
CA GLY A 30 9.39 2.23 -2.63
C GLY A 30 8.09 1.49 -2.32
N VAL A 31 6.95 2.14 -2.55
CA VAL A 31 5.62 1.53 -2.38
C VAL A 31 5.41 0.39 -3.36
N GLU A 32 5.80 0.57 -4.62
CA GLU A 32 5.68 -0.47 -5.64
C GLU A 32 6.49 -1.72 -5.29
N LEU A 33 7.75 -1.55 -4.87
CA LEU A 33 8.61 -2.67 -4.45
C LEU A 33 8.02 -3.39 -3.22
N TYR A 34 7.45 -2.64 -2.27
CA TYR A 34 6.75 -3.23 -1.14
C TYR A 34 5.53 -4.06 -1.57
N LEU A 35 4.70 -3.54 -2.49
CA LEU A 35 3.54 -4.27 -3.03
C LEU A 35 3.94 -5.51 -3.83
N ARG A 36 5.14 -5.53 -4.42
CA ARG A 36 5.73 -6.71 -5.07
C ARG A 36 6.30 -7.74 -4.07
N GLY A 37 6.16 -7.51 -2.76
CA GLY A 37 6.53 -8.44 -1.70
C GLY A 37 7.89 -8.18 -1.05
N LEU A 38 8.59 -7.10 -1.39
CA LEU A 38 9.86 -6.74 -0.75
C LEU A 38 9.63 -6.10 0.62
N GLY A 39 10.47 -6.47 1.59
CA GLY A 39 10.44 -5.85 2.92
C GLY A 39 10.93 -4.40 2.90
N TYR A 40 10.52 -3.58 3.88
CA TYR A 40 10.91 -2.17 3.97
C TYR A 40 12.42 -1.95 3.93
N LEU A 41 13.18 -2.79 4.65
CA LEU A 41 14.65 -2.73 4.69
C LEU A 41 15.29 -3.08 3.34
N GLN A 42 14.76 -4.08 2.64
CA GLN A 42 15.26 -4.49 1.32
C GLN A 42 15.00 -3.38 0.30
N THR A 43 13.79 -2.86 0.27
CA THR A 43 13.40 -1.73 -0.57
C THR A 43 14.25 -0.48 -0.29
N ALA A 44 14.51 -0.17 0.98
CA ALA A 44 15.35 0.93 1.40
C ALA A 44 16.80 0.80 0.91
N ARG A 45 17.38 -0.40 0.99
CA ARG A 45 18.73 -0.69 0.47
C ARG A 45 18.79 -0.51 -1.05
N ILE A 46 17.83 -1.05 -1.79
CA ILE A 46 17.74 -0.92 -3.26
C ILE A 46 17.67 0.56 -3.65
N LEU A 47 16.83 1.33 -2.97
CA LEU A 47 16.60 2.74 -3.29
C LEU A 47 17.62 3.68 -2.62
N ARG A 48 18.52 3.20 -1.75
CA ARG A 48 19.42 4.04 -0.95
C ARG A 48 18.67 5.17 -0.24
N ILE A 49 17.58 4.83 0.46
CA ILE A 49 16.79 5.74 1.31
C ILE A 49 16.59 5.10 2.69
N SER A 50 16.07 5.85 3.65
CA SER A 50 15.69 5.28 4.94
C SER A 50 14.50 4.34 4.79
N HIS A 51 14.53 3.21 5.50
CA HIS A 51 13.39 2.28 5.58
C HIS A 51 12.15 2.93 6.20
N VAL A 52 12.34 3.90 7.10
CA VAL A 52 11.25 4.70 7.66
C VAL A 52 10.55 5.49 6.55
N THR A 53 11.30 6.03 5.58
CA THR A 53 10.70 6.74 4.45
C THR A 53 9.84 5.81 3.57
N VAL A 54 10.27 4.56 3.38
CA VAL A 54 9.48 3.56 2.65
C VAL A 54 8.19 3.25 3.43
N TRP A 55 8.32 3.00 4.73
CA TRP A 55 7.17 2.74 5.61
C TRP A 55 6.17 3.91 5.60
N GLU A 56 6.64 5.15 5.81
CA GLU A 56 5.80 6.35 5.77
C GLU A 56 5.10 6.52 4.41
N ALA A 57 5.79 6.20 3.31
CA ALA A 57 5.21 6.28 1.98
C ALA A 57 4.07 5.26 1.82
N VAL A 58 4.28 4.02 2.26
CA VAL A 58 3.27 2.96 2.25
C VAL A 58 2.07 3.35 3.13
N GLN A 59 2.31 3.82 4.35
CA GLN A 59 1.23 4.26 5.25
C GLN A 59 0.42 5.41 4.68
N LYS A 60 1.08 6.43 4.10
CA LYS A 60 0.37 7.54 3.45
C LYS A 60 -0.48 7.06 2.29
N ILE A 61 0.01 6.15 1.45
CA ILE A 61 -0.80 5.58 0.38
C ILE A 61 -1.97 4.80 0.93
N ALA A 62 -1.76 3.94 1.93
CA ALA A 62 -2.83 3.19 2.57
C ALA A 62 -3.89 4.14 3.14
N GLU A 63 -3.49 5.11 3.96
CA GLU A 63 -4.41 6.13 4.49
C GLU A 63 -5.15 6.87 3.39
N THR A 64 -4.48 7.21 2.28
CA THR A 64 -5.11 7.97 1.19
C THR A 64 -6.00 7.12 0.31
N VAL A 65 -5.84 5.79 0.31
CA VAL A 65 -6.76 4.86 -0.34
C VAL A 65 -7.96 4.53 0.57
N TYR A 66 -7.73 4.41 1.88
CA TYR A 66 -8.76 4.06 2.88
C TYR A 66 -9.59 5.26 3.37
N LYS A 67 -9.01 6.47 3.48
CA LYS A 67 -9.72 7.69 3.95
C LYS A 67 -10.82 8.17 3.01
N PRO A 68 -10.58 8.34 1.69
CA PRO A 68 -11.69 8.53 0.80
C PRO A 68 -12.45 7.21 0.79
N LYS A 69 -13.72 7.30 1.13
CA LYS A 69 -14.77 6.30 0.91
C LYS A 69 -14.92 5.91 -0.59
N LEU A 70 -13.84 5.81 -1.37
CA LEU A 70 -13.81 5.28 -2.74
C LEU A 70 -14.36 3.84 -2.79
N LEU A 71 -14.20 3.09 -1.69
CA LEU A 71 -14.81 1.76 -1.50
C LEU A 71 -16.23 1.80 -0.92
N ALA A 72 -16.74 2.95 -0.49
CA ALA A 72 -18.08 3.06 0.11
C ALA A 72 -19.18 3.30 -0.92
N VAL A 73 -19.01 2.85 -2.16
CA VAL A 73 -20.17 2.52 -2.98
C VAL A 73 -20.72 1.21 -2.40
N LYS A 74 -21.59 1.35 -1.42
CA LYS A 74 -22.29 0.27 -0.70
C LYS A 74 -23.26 -0.43 -1.67
N LYS A 75 -22.75 -1.12 -2.68
CA LYS A 75 -23.55 -1.99 -3.56
C LYS A 75 -23.56 -3.36 -2.90
N GLN A 76 -24.73 -3.78 -2.42
CA GLN A 76 -24.94 -5.09 -1.84
C GLN A 76 -24.57 -6.14 -2.90
N ARG A 77 -23.46 -6.84 -2.71
CA ARG A 77 -23.02 -7.94 -3.57
C ARG A 77 -22.94 -9.19 -2.70
N ASN A 78 -23.73 -10.20 -3.05
CA ASN A 78 -23.63 -11.55 -2.52
C ASN A 78 -22.41 -12.27 -3.12
N PHE A 79 -21.21 -11.71 -2.95
CA PHE A 79 -19.96 -12.36 -3.34
C PHE A 79 -19.10 -12.49 -2.10
N ILE A 80 -19.21 -13.64 -1.44
CA ILE A 80 -18.31 -14.05 -0.38
C ILE A 80 -17.16 -14.77 -1.08
N ALA A 81 -16.06 -14.05 -1.33
CA ALA A 81 -14.79 -14.70 -1.59
C ALA A 81 -14.18 -15.04 -0.23
N VAL A 82 -14.34 -16.30 0.20
CA VAL A 82 -13.64 -16.82 1.37
C VAL A 82 -12.23 -17.17 0.91
N ASP A 83 -11.29 -16.25 1.12
CA ASP A 83 -9.87 -16.56 1.01
C ASP A 83 -9.36 -16.87 2.42
N GLU A 84 -9.02 -18.13 2.68
CA GLU A 84 -8.48 -18.61 3.96
C GLU A 84 -7.02 -18.16 4.13
N THR A 85 -6.72 -16.88 3.88
CA THR A 85 -5.40 -16.34 4.16
C THR A 85 -5.25 -16.19 5.66
N VAL A 86 -4.45 -17.08 6.26
CA VAL A 86 -4.08 -17.03 7.68
C VAL A 86 -2.86 -16.14 7.84
N ILE A 87 -3.08 -14.93 8.37
CA ILE A 87 -1.98 -14.01 8.66
C ILE A 87 -1.54 -14.21 10.10
N LYS A 88 -0.23 -14.36 10.31
CA LYS A 88 0.37 -14.35 11.65
C LYS A 88 0.66 -12.92 12.07
N ILE A 89 -0.14 -12.37 12.98
CA ILE A 89 0.04 -11.03 13.56
C ILE A 89 0.50 -11.22 15.02
N ASN A 90 1.67 -10.68 15.38
CA ASN A 90 2.21 -10.72 16.74
C ASN A 90 2.18 -12.13 17.39
N GLY A 91 2.53 -13.16 16.63
CA GLY A 91 2.53 -14.54 17.11
C GLY A 91 1.19 -15.27 16.99
N ARG A 92 0.08 -14.56 16.80
CA ARG A 92 -1.28 -15.13 16.69
C ARG A 92 -1.66 -15.33 15.23
N LYS A 93 -2.24 -16.49 14.91
CA LYS A 93 -2.80 -16.78 13.59
C LYS A 93 -4.22 -16.22 13.53
N ILE A 94 -4.50 -15.36 12.56
CA ILE A 94 -5.83 -14.78 12.34
C ILE A 94 -6.29 -15.16 10.93
N PRO A 95 -7.35 -15.95 10.79
CA PRO A 95 -7.97 -16.21 9.49
C PRO A 95 -8.76 -14.97 9.04
N LEU A 96 -8.50 -14.50 7.83
CA LEU A 96 -9.13 -13.28 7.30
C LEU A 96 -10.62 -13.46 6.89
N GLY A 97 -11.16 -14.68 6.91
CA GLY A 97 -12.52 -15.01 6.47
C GLY A 97 -13.50 -15.44 7.57
N GLY A 98 -13.14 -15.33 8.85
CA GLY A 98 -13.97 -15.83 9.96
C GLY A 98 -14.67 -14.74 10.75
N TYR A 99 -15.75 -14.17 10.23
CA TYR A 99 -16.79 -13.45 10.98
C TYR A 99 -18.15 -13.60 10.32
#